data_AF-A0A8I2JZC0-F1
#
_entry.id   AF-A0A8I2JZC0-F1
#
_cell.length_a   1.000
_cell.length_b   1.000
_cell.length_c   1.000
_cell.angle_alpha   90.00
_cell.angle_beta   90.00
_cell.angle_gamma   90.00
#
_symmetry.space_group_name_H-M   'P 1'
#
loop_
_entity.id
_entity.type
_entity.pdbx_description
1 polymer ?
#
loop_
_entity_poly.entity_id
_entity_poly.type
_entity_poly.pdbx_seq_one_letter_code
_entity_poly.pdbx_strand_id
1 'polypeptide(L)' 'SRNLMVNILSFGYKHGFPYDADMIFDVRFLPNPYFIEELKDLTGHDNRIEEFVLTKESTREFIEKLTEFLEFLI' A
#
# COMPACT_ATOMS: atom_id res chain seq x y z
N SER A 1 15.53 -27.11 -2.82
CA SER A 1 15.56 -25.74 -2.27
C SER A 1 14.16 -25.38 -1.81
N ARG A 2 13.95 -24.90 -0.57
CA ARG A 2 12.66 -24.31 -0.18
C ARG A 2 12.72 -22.82 -0.52
N ASN A 3 11.77 -22.34 -1.31
CA ASN A 3 11.64 -20.91 -1.61
C ASN A 3 10.82 -20.27 -0.50
N LEU A 4 11.12 -19.00 -0.18
CA LEU A 4 10.23 -18.19 0.64
C LEU A 4 9.01 -17.80 -0.20
N MET A 5 7.81 -17.91 0.40
CA MET A 5 6.57 -17.41 -0.18
C MET A 5 6.25 -16.08 0.49
N VAL A 6 6.18 -15.00 -0.28
CA VAL A 6 5.79 -13.68 0.20
C VAL A 6 4.36 -13.39 -0.26
N ASN A 7 3.45 -13.18 0.71
CA ASN A 7 2.06 -12.80 0.43
C ASN A 7 1.87 -11.33 0.80
N ILE A 8 1.34 -10.54 -0.13
CA ILE A 8 1.01 -9.12 0.07
C ILE A 8 -0.51 -9.00 0.04
N LEU A 9 -1.08 -8.43 1.09
CA LEU A 9 -2.53 -8.27 1.24
C LEU A 9 -2.86 -6.84 1.64
N SER A 10 -3.79 -6.22 0.91
CA SER A 10 -4.36 -4.93 1.27
C SER A 10 -5.62 -5.13 2.12
N PHE A 11 -5.79 -4.31 3.15
CA PHE A 11 -6.96 -4.34 4.02
C PHE A 11 -7.37 -2.93 4.45
N GLY A 12 -8.60 -2.80 4.95
CA GLY A 12 -9.09 -1.56 5.56
C GLY A 12 -9.39 -1.77 7.04
N TYR A 13 -8.83 -0.93 7.91
CA TYR A 13 -8.98 -1.01 9.37
C TYR A 13 -10.44 -1.14 9.87
N LYS A 14 -11.41 -0.58 9.14
CA LYS A 14 -12.85 -0.72 9.44
C LYS A 14 -13.35 -2.18 9.44
N HIS A 15 -12.60 -3.10 8.83
CA HIS A 15 -12.91 -4.52 8.73
C HIS A 15 -12.02 -5.40 9.61
N GLY A 16 -11.21 -4.80 10.49
CA GLY A 16 -10.18 -5.50 11.28
C GLY A 16 -8.84 -5.59 10.54
N PHE A 17 -7.84 -6.17 11.21
CA PHE A 17 -6.54 -6.47 10.62
C PHE A 17 -6.44 -7.97 10.27
N PRO A 18 -5.60 -8.36 9.29
CA PRO A 18 -5.38 -9.79 8.99
C PRO A 18 -4.65 -10.45 10.16
N TYR A 19 -5.25 -11.46 10.77
CA TYR A 19 -4.70 -12.13 11.96
C TYR A 19 -3.44 -12.96 11.67
N ASP A 20 -3.23 -13.32 10.42
CA ASP A 20 -2.12 -14.12 9.90
C ASP A 20 -0.99 -13.29 9.28
N ALA A 21 -1.06 -11.95 9.37
CA ALA A 21 0.00 -11.09 8.88
C ALA A 21 1.19 -11.05 9.85
N ASP A 22 2.39 -11.34 9.34
CA ASP A 22 3.66 -11.16 10.08
C ASP A 22 4.04 -9.67 10.21
N MET A 23 3.70 -8.86 9.20
CA MET A 23 4.02 -7.44 9.12
C MET A 23 2.79 -6.64 8.68
N ILE A 24 2.52 -5.53 9.39
CA ILE A 24 1.44 -4.60 9.06
C ILE A 24 2.04 -3.20 8.84
N PHE A 25 1.74 -2.61 7.69
CA PHE A 25 2.15 -1.26 7.35
C PHE A 25 0.92 -0.35 7.23
N ASP A 26 0.85 0.68 8.07
CA ASP A 26 -0.24 1.67 8.03
C ASP A 26 0.10 2.79 7.03
N VAL A 27 -0.66 2.85 5.94
CA VAL A 27 -0.48 3.84 4.86
C VAL A 27 -1.44 5.02 4.95
N ARG A 28 -2.23 5.16 6.04
CA ARG A 28 -3.24 6.23 6.18
C ARG A 28 -2.68 7.65 6.22
N PHE A 29 -1.36 7.80 6.41
CA PHE A 29 -0.69 9.09 6.36
C PHE A 29 -0.45 9.59 4.92
N LEU A 30 -0.62 8.73 3.91
CA LEU A 30 -0.47 9.10 2.50
C LEU A 30 -1.68 9.89 1.99
N PRO A 31 -1.52 10.67 0.91
CA PRO A 31 -2.63 11.40 0.30
C PRO A 31 -3.76 10.46 -0.13
N ASN A 32 -4.97 10.74 0.35
CA ASN A 32 -6.12 9.87 0.17
C ASN A 32 -6.97 10.29 -1.05
N PRO A 33 -7.09 9.46 -2.11
CA PRO A 33 -7.88 9.76 -3.30
C PRO A 33 -9.39 9.88 -3.02
N TYR A 34 -9.88 9.38 -1.88
CA TYR A 34 -11.30 9.43 -1.51
C TYR A 34 -11.87 10.85 -1.44
N PHE A 35 -11.03 11.86 -1.23
CA PHE A 35 -11.45 13.27 -1.18
C PHE A 35 -11.61 13.91 -2.57
N ILE A 36 -11.32 13.19 -3.64
CA ILE A 36 -11.49 13.65 -5.02
C ILE A 36 -12.70 12.94 -5.59
N GLU A 37 -13.75 13.71 -5.90
CA GLU A 37 -15.05 13.19 -6.32
C GLU A 37 -14.93 12.20 -7.49
N GLU A 38 -14.11 12.53 -8.48
CA GLU A 38 -13.92 11.70 -9.68
C GLU A 38 -13.12 10.41 -9.45
N LEU A 39 -12.44 10.29 -8.30
CA LEU A 39 -11.60 9.16 -7.93
C LEU A 39 -12.26 8.30 -6.82
N LYS A 40 -13.25 8.84 -6.11
CA LYS A 40 -13.84 8.26 -4.91
C LYS A 40 -14.36 6.83 -5.10
N ASP A 41 -14.96 6.55 -6.25
CA ASP A 41 -15.57 5.26 -6.55
C ASP A 41 -14.64 4.31 -7.32
N LEU A 42 -13.40 4.74 -7.61
CA LEU A 42 -12.39 3.93 -8.28
C LEU A 42 -11.61 3.09 -7.26
N THR A 43 -10.99 2.01 -7.73
CA THR A 43 -10.12 1.15 -6.92
C THR A 43 -8.65 1.40 -7.27
N GLY A 44 -7.73 0.91 -6.43
CA GLY A 44 -6.29 0.99 -6.69
C GLY A 44 -5.81 0.29 -7.97
N HIS A 45 -6.68 -0.46 -8.66
CA HIS A 45 -6.39 -1.05 -9.97
C HIS A 45 -6.72 -0.12 -11.15
N ASP A 46 -7.34 1.03 -10.90
CA ASP A 46 -7.58 2.04 -11.92
C ASP A 46 -6.35 2.94 -12.10
N ASN A 47 -5.90 3.12 -13.34
CA ASN A 47 -4.72 3.93 -13.66
C ASN A 47 -4.81 5.37 -13.12
N ARG A 48 -6.01 5.93 -12.98
CA ARG A 48 -6.20 7.29 -12.43
C ARG A 48 -5.87 7.34 -10.94
N ILE A 49 -6.15 6.26 -10.20
CA ILE A 49 -5.76 6.13 -8.80
C ILE A 49 -4.26 5.92 -8.69
N GLU A 50 -3.70 5.06 -9.54
CA GLU A 50 -2.25 4.84 -9.60
C GLU A 50 -1.50 6.15 -9.86
N GLU A 51 -1.89 6.89 -10.90
CA GLU A 51 -1.29 8.19 -11.24
C GLU A 51 -1.44 9.19 -10.09
N PHE A 52 -2.62 9.26 -9.46
CA PHE A 52 -2.81 10.15 -8.32
C PHE A 52 -1.88 9.80 -7.17
N VAL A 53 -1.75 8.52 -6.80
CA VAL A 53 -0.98 8.07 -5.63
C VAL A 53 0.53 8.15 -5.91
N LEU A 54 1.00 7.63 -7.05
CA LEU A 54 2.42 7.54 -7.38
C LEU A 54 3.07 8.90 -7.73
N THR A 55 2.28 9.92 -8.08
CA THR A 55 2.82 11.28 -8.28
C THR A 55 3.13 12.01 -6.97
N LYS A 56 2.68 11.49 -5.81
CA LYS A 56 2.92 12.13 -4.51
C LYS A 56 4.33 11.80 -4.01
N GLU A 57 5.06 12.84 -3.62
CA GLU A 57 6.43 12.70 -3.08
C GLU A 57 6.48 11.75 -1.89
N SER A 58 5.59 11.93 -0.90
CA SER A 58 5.52 11.08 0.29
C SER A 58 5.22 9.62 -0.03
N THR A 59 4.46 9.34 -1.10
CA THR A 59 4.18 7.97 -1.54
C THR A 59 5.42 7.34 -2.14
N ARG A 60 6.13 8.06 -3.02
CA ARG A 60 7.38 7.57 -3.63
C ARG A 60 8.44 7.29 -2.57
N GLU A 61 8.63 8.22 -1.64
CA GLU A 61 9.57 8.06 -0.52
C GLU A 61 9.20 6.86 0.37
N PHE A 62 7.92 6.66 0.66
CA PHE A 62 7.48 5.51 1.45
C PHE A 62 7.74 4.18 0.73
N ILE A 63 7.45 4.10 -0.57
CA ILE A 63 7.69 2.89 -1.37
C ILE A 63 9.18 2.55 -1.39
N GLU A 64 10.04 3.55 -1.60
CA GLU A 64 11.50 3.37 -1.58
C GLU A 64 11.97 2.81 -0.23
N LYS A 65 11.64 3.48 0.88
CA LYS A 65 12.03 3.05 2.23
C LYS A 65 11.47 1.69 2.62
N LEU A 66 10.22 1.40 2.24
CA LEU A 66 9.60 0.11 2.52
C LEU A 66 10.30 -1.01 1.73
N THR A 67 10.67 -0.74 0.48
CA THR A 67 11.36 -1.72 -0.37
C THR A 67 12.75 -2.02 0.20
N GLU A 68 13.54 -1.00 0.53
CA GLU A 68 14.85 -1.16 1.17
C GLU A 68 14.77 -1.95 2.50
N PHE A 69 13.74 -1.67 3.30
CA PHE A 69 13.51 -2.39 4.55
C PHE A 69 13.18 -3.87 4.32
N LEU A 70 12.33 -4.19 3.34
CA LEU A 70 11.98 -5.57 3.01
C LEU A 70 13.17 -6.32 2.43
N GLU A 71 13.96 -5.70 1.55
CA GLU A 71 15.20 -6.28 1.00
C GLU A 71 16.26 -6.56 2.07
N PHE A 72 16.30 -5.74 3.12
CA PHE A 72 17.17 -6.00 4.26
C PHE A 72 16.73 -7.21 5.09
N LEU A 73 15.42 -7.46 5.18
CA LEU A 73 14.86 -8.52 6.03
C LEU A 73 14.70 -9.87 5.34
N ILE A 74 14.53 -9.89 4.02
CA ILE A 74 14.08 -11.04 3.22
C ILE A 74 15.15 -11.48 2.22
#